data_AF-A0A1C4ZA25-F1
#
_entry.id   AF-A0A1C4ZA25-F1
#
_cell.length_a   1.000
_cell.length_b   1.000
_cell.length_c   1.000
_cell.angle_alpha   90.00
_cell.angle_beta   90.00
_cell.angle_gamma   90.00
#
_symmetry.space_group_name_H-M   'P 1'
#
loop_
_entity.id
_entity.type
_entity.pdbx_description
1 polymer ?
#
loop_
_entity_poly.entity_id
_entity_poly.type
_entity_poly.pdbx_seq_one_letter_code
_entity_poly.pdbx_strand_id
1 'polypeptide(L)'
;MVSLEGLRNAEFGDTEADLTRRGMLRADEEEACGPALVGHGSVSPIFVDDRLVLLWLDDPMSTPEGISAGTPVGEVRAAYPGAVDLPAPPGSHRFAGLLARDGDRAYLFLHDGVTVREIIAGYADWARRLFDEGYGPC
;
A
#
# COMPACT_ATOMS: atom_id res chain seq x y z
N MET A 1 -5.04 -8.88 -7.08
CA MET A 1 -3.68 -8.34 -7.25
C MET A 1 -3.76 -6.84 -7.48
N VAL A 2 -2.80 -6.08 -6.97
CA VAL A 2 -2.64 -4.63 -7.22
C VAL A 2 -1.34 -4.45 -8.01
N SER A 3 -1.37 -3.73 -9.12
CA SER A 3 -0.15 -3.36 -9.86
C SER A 3 0.34 -1.96 -9.45
N LEU A 4 1.51 -1.54 -9.93
CA LEU A 4 2.00 -0.17 -9.72
C LEU A 4 1.20 0.89 -10.50
N GLU A 5 0.33 0.47 -11.41
CA GLU A 5 -0.64 1.35 -12.08
C GLU A 5 -1.89 1.57 -11.20
N GLY A 6 -2.15 0.66 -10.25
CA GLY A 6 -3.28 0.73 -9.32
C GLY A 6 -4.05 -0.59 -9.24
N LEU A 7 -5.33 -0.50 -8.89
CA LEU A 7 -6.25 -1.63 -8.80
C LEU A 7 -7.40 -1.48 -9.79
N ARG A 8 -7.31 -2.16 -10.94
CA ARG A 8 -8.32 -2.19 -12.01
C ARG A 8 -8.87 -0.81 -12.39
N ASN A 9 -9.91 -0.35 -11.70
CA ASN A 9 -10.66 0.87 -11.98
C ASN A 9 -10.28 2.05 -11.05
N ALA A 10 -9.29 1.84 -10.18
CA ALA A 10 -8.70 2.84 -9.32
C ALA A 10 -7.21 2.97 -9.63
N GLU A 11 -6.84 4.03 -10.33
CA GLU A 11 -5.47 4.35 -10.71
C GLU A 11 -4.88 5.39 -9.76
N PHE A 12 -3.58 5.31 -9.49
CA PHE A 12 -2.93 6.31 -8.67
C PHE A 12 -2.91 7.69 -9.36
N GLY A 13 -3.49 8.68 -8.70
CA GLY A 13 -3.71 10.03 -9.23
C GLY A 13 -5.16 10.33 -9.56
N ASP A 14 -6.04 9.33 -9.59
CA ASP A 14 -7.49 9.51 -9.66
C ASP A 14 -8.00 10.32 -8.45
N THR A 15 -9.02 11.15 -8.68
CA THR A 15 -9.66 11.93 -7.62
C THR A 15 -10.73 11.12 -6.89
N GLU A 16 -11.10 11.51 -5.67
CA GLU A 16 -12.22 10.86 -4.97
C GLU A 16 -13.51 10.98 -5.79
N ALA A 17 -13.72 12.10 -6.46
CA ALA A 17 -14.88 12.33 -7.32
C ALA A 17 -14.92 11.38 -8.53
N ASP A 18 -13.77 11.11 -9.16
CA ASP A 18 -13.69 10.18 -10.29
C ASP A 18 -13.94 8.74 -9.84
N LEU A 19 -13.37 8.34 -8.70
CA LEU A 19 -13.60 7.01 -8.13
C LEU A 19 -15.06 6.82 -7.68
N THR A 20 -15.65 7.82 -7.05
CA THR A 20 -17.08 7.82 -6.67
C THR A 20 -17.97 7.69 -7.90
N ARG A 21 -17.69 8.45 -8.97
CA ARG A 21 -18.44 8.37 -10.24
C ARG A 21 -18.37 6.97 -10.86
N ARG A 22 -17.25 6.27 -10.71
CA ARG A 22 -17.06 4.89 -11.17
C ARG A 22 -17.66 3.84 -10.21
N GLY A 23 -18.27 4.27 -9.10
CA GLY A 23 -18.84 3.40 -8.08
C GLY A 23 -17.78 2.67 -7.24
N MET A 24 -16.55 3.19 -7.21
CA MET A 24 -15.40 2.57 -6.54
C MET A 24 -15.25 2.99 -5.08
N LEU A 25 -15.84 4.10 -4.64
CA LEU A 25 -15.87 4.51 -3.23
C LEU A 25 -17.28 4.38 -2.67
N ARG A 26 -17.40 3.83 -1.45
CA ARG A 26 -18.63 3.92 -0.66
C ARG A 26 -18.48 5.14 0.26
N ALA A 27 -19.43 6.06 0.18
CA ALA A 27 -19.45 7.25 1.02
C ALA A 27 -20.03 6.99 2.43
N ASP A 28 -20.54 5.78 2.69
CA ASP A 28 -21.55 5.55 3.74
C ASP A 28 -21.12 4.54 4.84
N GLU A 29 -19.83 4.37 5.09
CA GLU A 29 -19.36 3.59 6.24
C GLU A 29 -18.52 4.48 7.15
N GLU A 30 -19.20 5.12 8.10
CA GLU A 30 -18.65 5.66 9.36
C GLU A 30 -18.06 4.52 10.24
N GLU A 31 -17.19 3.68 9.67
CA GLU A 31 -16.43 2.68 10.40
C GLU A 31 -14.94 3.04 10.34
N ALA A 32 -14.58 3.83 11.34
CA ALA A 32 -13.24 4.11 11.88
C ALA A 32 -12.26 4.99 11.09
N CYS A 33 -11.82 4.71 9.85
CA CYS A 33 -10.58 5.37 9.33
C CYS A 33 -10.49 5.68 7.83
N GLY A 34 -11.52 6.29 7.24
CA GLY A 34 -11.48 6.86 5.89
C GLY A 34 -12.27 6.06 4.85
N PRO A 35 -12.30 6.53 3.59
CA PRO A 35 -13.16 5.94 2.57
C PRO A 35 -12.66 4.56 2.14
N ALA A 36 -13.54 3.55 2.12
CA ALA A 36 -13.21 2.20 1.66
C ALA A 36 -13.58 1.98 0.18
N LEU A 37 -12.78 1.18 -0.54
CA LEU A 37 -13.08 0.81 -1.92
C LEU A 37 -14.22 -0.24 -1.99
N VAL A 38 -15.26 0.04 -2.77
CA VAL A 38 -16.42 -0.83 -2.95
C VAL A 38 -16.01 -2.19 -3.53
N GLY A 39 -16.40 -3.26 -2.85
CA GLY A 39 -16.08 -4.64 -3.28
C GLY A 39 -14.65 -5.07 -3.00
N HIS A 40 -13.85 -4.21 -2.35
CA HIS A 40 -12.47 -4.44 -1.99
C HIS A 40 -12.21 -3.95 -0.56
N GLY A 41 -12.98 -4.47 0.42
CA GLY A 41 -12.74 -4.20 1.85
C GLY A 41 -11.37 -4.65 2.37
N SER A 42 -10.59 -5.30 1.51
CA SER A 42 -9.18 -5.65 1.70
C SER A 42 -8.21 -4.60 1.15
N VAL A 43 -8.67 -3.41 0.76
CA VAL A 43 -7.81 -2.35 0.22
C VAL A 43 -8.27 -0.99 0.72
N SER A 44 -7.39 -0.31 1.44
CA SER A 44 -7.67 1.02 2.01
C SER A 44 -6.94 2.12 1.21
N PRO A 45 -7.67 2.99 0.50
CA PRO A 45 -7.07 4.08 -0.26
C PRO A 45 -6.65 5.25 0.64
N ILE A 46 -5.50 5.84 0.33
CA ILE A 46 -5.01 7.06 0.97
C ILE A 46 -4.99 8.17 -0.07
N PHE A 47 -5.72 9.25 0.23
CA PHE A 47 -5.80 10.43 -0.60
C PHE A 47 -4.96 11.57 -0.01
N VAL A 48 -4.25 12.28 -0.89
CA VAL A 48 -3.61 13.56 -0.57
C VAL A 48 -3.98 14.55 -1.66
N ASP A 49 -4.40 15.75 -1.25
CA ASP A 49 -4.87 16.80 -2.15
C ASP A 49 -5.93 16.30 -3.15
N ASP A 50 -6.88 15.49 -2.67
CA ASP A 50 -7.95 14.84 -3.47
C ASP A 50 -7.41 13.93 -4.58
N ARG A 51 -6.26 13.28 -4.36
CA ARG A 51 -5.70 12.29 -5.29
C ARG A 51 -5.30 11.02 -4.58
N LEU A 52 -5.64 9.89 -5.18
CA LEU A 52 -5.21 8.58 -4.70
C LEU A 52 -3.70 8.47 -4.82
N VAL A 53 -2.99 8.45 -3.69
CA VAL A 53 -1.53 8.38 -3.68
C VAL A 53 -0.98 7.03 -3.25
N LEU A 54 -1.70 6.33 -2.37
CA LEU A 54 -1.32 5.02 -1.85
C LEU A 54 -2.56 4.12 -1.71
N LEU A 55 -2.34 2.82 -1.79
CA LEU A 55 -3.29 1.77 -1.48
C LEU A 55 -2.64 0.87 -0.44
N TRP A 56 -3.28 0.71 0.70
CA TRP A 56 -2.96 -0.34 1.66
C TRP A 56 -3.60 -1.64 1.20
N LEU A 57 -2.85 -2.73 1.19
CA LEU A 57 -3.33 -4.05 0.78
C LEU A 57 -3.47 -4.92 2.02
N ASP A 58 -4.69 -5.34 2.28
CA ASP A 58 -5.01 -6.40 3.24
C ASP A 58 -5.27 -7.73 2.52
N ASP A 59 -5.29 -8.82 3.28
CA ASP A 59 -5.62 -10.13 2.73
C ASP A 59 -7.01 -10.13 2.05
N PRO A 60 -7.17 -10.80 0.88
CA PRO A 60 -6.21 -11.71 0.23
C PRO A 60 -5.42 -11.05 -0.93
N MET A 61 -5.09 -9.76 -0.83
CA MET A 61 -4.45 -9.04 -1.94
C MET A 61 -2.96 -9.37 -2.06
N SER A 62 -2.48 -9.39 -3.31
CA SER A 62 -1.09 -9.68 -3.66
C SER A 62 -0.57 -8.76 -4.75
N THR A 63 0.76 -8.68 -4.89
CA THR A 63 1.40 -8.08 -6.07
C THR A 63 1.27 -9.00 -7.29
N PRO A 64 1.58 -8.54 -8.53
CA PRO A 64 1.59 -9.39 -9.72
C PRO A 64 2.55 -10.57 -9.61
N GLU A 65 3.65 -10.41 -8.87
CA GLU A 65 4.64 -11.42 -8.55
C GLU A 65 4.14 -12.43 -7.50
N GLY A 66 2.94 -12.24 -6.94
CA GLY A 66 2.31 -13.13 -5.99
C GLY A 66 2.70 -12.88 -4.52
N ILE A 67 3.33 -11.75 -4.21
CA ILE A 67 3.69 -11.40 -2.83
C ILE A 67 2.45 -10.89 -2.09
N SER A 68 2.14 -11.48 -0.93
CA SER A 68 1.02 -11.10 -0.06
C SER A 68 1.48 -10.98 1.40
N ALA A 69 0.58 -10.62 2.31
CA ALA A 69 0.83 -10.79 3.74
C ALA A 69 1.15 -12.27 4.04
N GLY A 70 2.09 -12.50 4.96
CA GLY A 70 2.61 -13.82 5.29
C GLY A 70 3.74 -14.34 4.40
N THR A 71 4.00 -13.72 3.23
CA THR A 71 5.12 -14.13 2.36
C THR A 71 6.47 -13.95 3.07
N PRO A 72 7.41 -14.91 3.00
CA PRO A 72 8.74 -14.75 3.58
C PRO A 72 9.51 -13.58 2.95
N VAL A 73 10.22 -12.81 3.78
CA VAL A 73 11.02 -11.65 3.33
C VAL A 73 12.07 -12.04 2.28
N GLY A 74 12.61 -13.27 2.38
CA GLY A 74 13.54 -13.80 1.38
C GLY A 74 12.93 -13.93 -0.02
N GLU A 75 11.64 -14.26 -0.12
CA GLU A 75 10.92 -14.35 -1.40
C GLU A 75 10.67 -12.95 -1.97
N VAL A 76 10.36 -11.97 -1.13
CA VAL A 76 10.23 -10.56 -1.55
C VAL A 76 11.53 -10.07 -2.18
N ARG A 77 12.68 -10.33 -1.54
CA ARG A 77 14.00 -9.95 -2.07
C ARG A 77 14.34 -10.66 -3.37
N ALA A 78 13.87 -11.89 -3.54
CA ALA A 78 14.05 -12.63 -4.79
C ALA A 78 13.19 -12.06 -5.92
N ALA A 79 11.94 -11.68 -5.63
CA ALA A 79 11.03 -11.06 -6.60
C ALA A 79 11.45 -9.61 -6.96
N TYR A 80 11.94 -8.85 -5.98
CA TYR A 80 12.36 -7.46 -6.14
C TYR A 80 13.83 -7.27 -5.69
N PRO A 81 14.80 -7.68 -6.51
CA PRO A 81 16.22 -7.62 -6.13
C PRO A 81 16.75 -6.18 -5.95
N GLY A 82 16.04 -5.18 -6.49
CA GLY A 82 16.36 -3.75 -6.32
C GLY A 82 15.70 -3.10 -5.10
N ALA A 83 14.98 -3.85 -4.27
CA ALA A 83 14.30 -3.30 -3.10
C ALA A 83 15.30 -2.76 -2.07
N VAL A 84 15.03 -1.57 -1.54
CA VAL A 84 15.86 -0.91 -0.53
C VAL A 84 15.34 -1.25 0.86
N ASP A 85 16.25 -1.64 1.74
CA ASP A 85 15.99 -1.85 3.16
C ASP A 85 15.71 -0.54 3.88
N LEU A 86 14.57 -0.49 4.55
CA LEU A 86 14.16 0.59 5.44
C LEU A 86 14.14 0.04 6.88
N PRO A 87 15.15 0.32 7.71
CA PRO A 87 15.19 -0.19 9.07
C PRO A 87 14.06 0.43 9.90
N ALA A 88 13.47 -0.38 10.79
CA ALA A 88 12.50 0.11 11.74
C ALA A 88 13.10 1.28 12.56
N PRO A 89 12.35 2.38 12.76
CA PRO A 89 12.84 3.52 13.54
C PRO A 89 13.21 3.08 14.96
N PRO A 90 14.41 3.44 15.47
CA PRO A 90 14.87 3.01 16.79
C PRO A 90 13.89 3.41 17.90
N GLY A 91 13.58 2.45 18.79
CA GLY A 91 12.67 2.70 19.92
C GLY A 91 11.19 2.79 19.55
N SER A 92 10.81 2.39 18.32
CA SER A 92 9.41 2.27 17.92
C SER A 92 8.97 0.80 17.86
N HIS A 93 7.67 0.57 18.00
CA HIS A 93 7.03 -0.73 17.77
C HIS A 93 6.69 -0.95 16.28
N ARG A 94 7.27 -0.15 15.37
CA ARG A 94 6.97 -0.20 13.94
C ARG A 94 7.76 -1.33 13.26
N PHE A 95 7.16 -1.91 12.22
CA PHE A 95 7.82 -2.87 11.35
C PHE A 95 8.96 -2.22 10.56
N ALA A 96 9.94 -3.03 10.16
CA ALA A 96 10.90 -2.64 9.14
C ALA A 96 10.22 -2.71 7.76
N GLY A 97 10.81 -2.08 6.75
CA GLY A 97 10.25 -2.00 5.41
C GLY A 97 11.23 -2.45 4.33
N LEU A 98 10.70 -2.98 3.24
CA LEU A 98 11.39 -3.11 1.95
C LEU A 98 10.67 -2.24 0.92
N LEU A 99 11.39 -1.29 0.31
CA LEU A 99 10.85 -0.40 -0.71
C LEU A 99 11.33 -0.84 -2.09
N ALA A 100 10.44 -1.47 -2.86
CA ALA A 100 10.68 -1.84 -4.25
C ALA A 100 10.15 -0.72 -5.17
N ARG A 101 11.05 0.04 -5.79
CA ARG A 101 10.71 1.16 -6.67
C ARG A 101 10.69 0.74 -8.15
N ASP A 102 9.76 1.32 -8.89
CA ASP A 102 9.75 1.35 -10.36
C ASP A 102 9.30 2.75 -10.82
N GLY A 103 10.23 3.54 -11.35
CA GLY A 103 9.99 4.95 -11.67
C GLY A 103 9.56 5.78 -10.45
N ASP A 104 8.40 6.43 -10.55
CA ASP A 104 7.77 7.20 -9.48
C ASP A 104 6.86 6.35 -8.58
N ARG A 105 6.72 5.05 -8.87
CA ARG A 105 5.87 4.10 -8.13
C ARG A 105 6.70 3.16 -7.26
N ALA A 106 6.07 2.61 -6.24
CA ALA A 106 6.69 1.62 -5.39
C ALA A 106 5.68 0.68 -4.72
N TYR A 107 6.17 -0.49 -4.36
CA TYR A 107 5.64 -1.28 -3.25
C TYR A 107 6.49 -1.06 -2.01
N LEU A 108 5.84 -0.85 -0.88
CA LEU A 108 6.42 -0.90 0.45
C LEU A 108 5.90 -2.15 1.16
N PHE A 109 6.80 -3.08 1.44
CA PHE A 109 6.51 -4.29 2.20
C PHE A 109 6.95 -4.09 3.65
N LEU A 110 6.00 -3.93 4.56
CA LEU A 110 6.28 -3.88 5.99
C LEU A 110 6.44 -5.31 6.52
N HIS A 111 7.47 -5.54 7.32
CA HIS A 111 7.84 -6.88 7.78
C HIS A 111 8.39 -6.89 9.21
N ASP A 112 8.24 -8.03 9.87
CA ASP A 112 8.82 -8.29 11.21
C ASP A 112 10.25 -8.86 11.15
N GLY A 113 10.79 -9.00 9.94
CA GLY A 113 12.11 -9.58 9.68
C GLY A 113 12.07 -11.02 9.19
N VAL A 114 10.91 -11.68 9.32
CA VAL A 114 10.69 -13.06 8.84
C VAL A 114 9.69 -13.05 7.70
N THR A 115 8.51 -12.45 7.91
CA THR A 115 7.44 -12.40 6.92
C THR A 115 6.94 -10.99 6.69
N VAL A 116 6.39 -10.76 5.51
CA VAL A 116 5.57 -9.60 5.19
C VAL A 116 4.35 -9.59 6.11
N ARG A 117 4.07 -8.43 6.68
CA ARG A 117 2.89 -8.18 7.50
C ARG A 117 1.87 -7.36 6.74
N GLU A 118 2.32 -6.33 6.04
CA GLU A 118 1.46 -5.41 5.31
C GLU A 118 2.16 -5.00 4.02
N ILE A 119 1.35 -4.67 3.00
CA ILE A 119 1.85 -4.19 1.71
C ILE A 119 1.15 -2.89 1.38
N ILE A 120 1.92 -1.91 0.95
CA ILE A 120 1.41 -0.62 0.47
C ILE A 120 1.91 -0.42 -0.95
N ALA A 121 1.04 -0.04 -1.87
CA ALA A 121 1.38 0.31 -3.24
C ALA A 121 1.10 1.79 -3.50
N GLY A 122 1.91 2.46 -4.32
CA GLY A 122 1.59 3.80 -4.82
C GLY A 122 2.81 4.64 -5.16
N TYR A 123 2.73 5.96 -5.02
CA TYR A 123 3.86 6.83 -5.31
C TYR A 123 5.02 6.57 -4.33
N ALA A 124 6.23 6.41 -4.86
CA ALA A 124 7.40 6.00 -4.11
C ALA A 124 7.82 7.01 -3.04
N ASP A 125 7.62 8.31 -3.28
CA ASP A 125 7.93 9.36 -2.31
C ASP A 125 6.89 9.41 -1.20
N TRP A 126 5.61 9.17 -1.52
CA TRP A 126 4.54 9.05 -0.52
C TRP A 126 4.72 7.81 0.34
N ALA A 127 5.08 6.66 -0.24
CA ALA A 127 5.34 5.43 0.52
C ALA A 127 6.53 5.60 1.47
N ARG A 128 7.61 6.25 1.02
CA ARG A 128 8.78 6.55 1.86
C ARG A 128 8.40 7.48 3.01
N ARG A 129 7.65 8.54 2.70
CA ARG A 129 7.17 9.50 3.69
C ARG A 129 6.26 8.84 4.72
N LEU A 130 5.34 7.99 4.28
CA LEU A 130 4.46 7.20 5.14
C LEU A 130 5.26 6.37 6.15
N PHE A 131 6.30 5.67 5.68
CA PHE A 131 7.20 4.90 6.54
C PHE A 131 7.92 5.76 7.58
N ASP A 132 8.49 6.89 7.16
CA ASP A 132 9.28 7.77 8.02
C ASP A 132 8.38 8.47 9.06
N GLU A 133 7.26 9.05 8.62
CA GLU A 133 6.36 9.87 9.44
C GLU A 133 5.34 9.02 10.24
N GLY A 134 5.11 7.76 9.85
CA GLY A 134 4.23 6.84 10.57
C GLY A 134 2.74 7.10 10.32
N TYR A 135 2.37 7.46 9.09
CA TYR A 135 0.97 7.47 8.67
C TYR A 135 0.50 6.02 8.54
N GLY A 136 -0.12 5.48 9.58
CA GLY A 136 -0.94 4.28 9.45
C GLY A 136 -2.40 4.70 9.22
N PRO A 137 -3.22 3.90 8.52
CA PRO A 137 -4.63 3.90 8.84
C PRO A 137 -4.74 3.61 10.33
N CYS A 138 -5.60 4.37 10.98
CA CYS A 138 -6.09 3.95 12.27
C CYS A 138 -7.00 2.71 12.09
#